data_AF-A0A9D8IWS3-F1
#
_entry.id   AF-A0A9D8IWS3-F1
#
_cell.length_a   1.000
_cell.length_b   1.000
_cell.length_c   1.000
_cell.angle_alpha   90.00
_cell.angle_beta   90.00
_cell.angle_gamma   90.00
#
_symmetry.space_group_name_H-M   'P 1'
#
loop_
_entity.id
_entity.type
_entity.pdbx_description
1 polymer ?
#
loop_
_entity_poly.entity_id
_entity_poly.type
_entity_poly.pdbx_seq_one_letter_code
_entity_poly.pdbx_strand_id
1 'polypeptide(L)'
;MGRIFDDATSEQEQSFIEERRTFAFLAAWQWPISWARPARRHKRAADILYEIAYRANERDTARFREKLKSPSHLSGKSGPLEGEELYDFLDTELFEDYLLLLGYALECLLKGCLLAIEPGLAENKEQLRKHVATHDLSQLCINCSIALSDDEQDLMNVVTRYLYWGKYAAPLRVQDMPSPIDTDDQHTKSLIVHHPYCKRRVQVLADSIYERIETRLNTLRTPPEDTKGA
;
A
#
# COMPACT_ATOMS: atom_id res chain seq x y z
N MET A 1 17.70 -22.44 -15.77
CA MET A 1 18.18 -21.10 -15.34
C MET A 1 19.56 -20.90 -15.92
N GLY A 2 19.82 -19.78 -16.60
CA GLY A 2 21.17 -19.46 -17.09
C GLY A 2 22.09 -19.12 -15.92
N ARG A 3 23.37 -19.52 -15.99
CA ARG A 3 24.39 -19.11 -15.02
C ARG A 3 24.63 -17.61 -15.13
N ILE A 4 24.90 -16.94 -14.01
CA ILE A 4 25.22 -15.50 -14.00
C ILE A 4 26.59 -15.25 -14.65
N PHE A 5 27.52 -16.20 -14.49
CA PHE A 5 28.86 -16.15 -15.07
C PHE A 5 29.17 -17.49 -15.72
N ASP A 6 29.59 -17.47 -16.98
CA ASP A 6 29.86 -18.70 -17.75
C ASP A 6 31.02 -19.52 -17.17
N ASP A 7 31.97 -18.86 -16.50
CA ASP A 7 33.21 -19.47 -15.97
C ASP A 7 33.22 -19.68 -14.44
N ALA A 8 32.16 -19.30 -13.71
CA ALA A 8 32.13 -19.44 -12.26
C ALA A 8 31.71 -20.85 -11.81
N THR A 9 32.30 -21.34 -10.72
CA THR A 9 31.79 -22.52 -10.03
C THR A 9 30.48 -22.18 -9.30
N SER A 10 29.66 -23.19 -9.01
CA SER A 10 28.42 -22.99 -8.24
C SER A 10 28.67 -22.35 -6.86
N GLU A 11 29.82 -22.64 -6.23
CA GLU A 11 30.21 -22.03 -4.96
C GLU A 11 30.54 -20.54 -5.10
N GLN A 12 31.24 -20.16 -6.17
CA GLN A 12 31.54 -18.74 -6.46
C GLN A 12 30.25 -17.96 -6.76
N GLU A 13 29.33 -18.55 -7.52
CA GLU A 13 28.02 -17.95 -7.83
C GLU A 13 27.19 -17.76 -6.54
N GLN A 14 27.14 -18.78 -5.68
CA GLN A 14 26.42 -18.70 -4.40
C GLN A 14 27.04 -17.65 -3.45
N SER A 15 28.37 -17.61 -3.34
CA SER A 15 29.08 -16.62 -2.53
C SER A 15 28.81 -15.19 -3.01
N PHE A 16 28.83 -14.96 -4.33
CA PHE A 16 28.48 -13.67 -4.92
C PHE A 16 27.03 -13.27 -4.63
N ILE A 17 26.08 -14.21 -4.70
CA ILE A 17 24.67 -13.96 -4.37
C ILE A 17 24.52 -13.55 -2.90
N GLU A 18 25.21 -14.24 -1.98
CA GLU A 18 25.17 -13.94 -0.55
C GLU A 18 25.82 -12.59 -0.22
N GLU A 19 26.94 -12.26 -0.86
CA GLU A 19 27.58 -10.96 -0.74
C GLU A 19 26.64 -9.84 -1.22
N ARG A 20 25.99 -10.00 -2.39
CA ARG A 20 25.02 -9.04 -2.91
C ARG A 20 23.80 -8.89 -2.02
N ARG A 21 23.28 -9.98 -1.43
CA ARG A 21 22.19 -9.94 -0.44
C ARG A 21 22.61 -9.19 0.81
N THR A 22 23.81 -9.47 1.32
CA THR A 22 24.36 -8.80 2.50
C THR A 22 24.56 -7.32 2.25
N PHE A 23 25.14 -6.95 1.10
CA PHE A 23 25.30 -5.56 0.70
C PHE A 23 23.95 -4.86 0.57
N ALA A 24 22.97 -5.45 -0.13
CA ALA A 24 21.64 -4.87 -0.28
C ALA A 24 20.92 -4.71 1.07
N PHE A 25 21.05 -5.69 1.95
CA PHE A 25 20.55 -5.62 3.32
C PHE A 25 21.21 -4.44 4.05
N LEU A 26 22.54 -4.40 4.17
CA LEU A 26 23.27 -3.34 4.86
C LEU A 26 23.01 -1.95 4.27
N ALA A 27 22.96 -1.83 2.94
CA ALA A 27 22.61 -0.59 2.24
C ALA A 27 21.18 -0.14 2.58
N ALA A 28 20.23 -1.06 2.68
CA ALA A 28 18.87 -0.74 3.11
C ALA A 28 18.83 -0.17 4.54
N TRP A 29 19.70 -0.67 5.42
CA TRP A 29 19.80 -0.19 6.80
C TRP A 29 20.52 1.14 6.93
N GLN A 30 21.65 1.31 6.23
CA GLN A 30 22.50 2.48 6.36
C GLN A 30 22.00 3.67 5.56
N TRP A 31 21.24 3.41 4.49
CA TRP A 31 20.71 4.45 3.63
C TRP A 31 19.18 4.37 3.59
N PRO A 32 18.50 5.03 4.55
CA PRO A 32 17.04 5.17 4.56
C PRO A 32 16.42 5.53 3.20
N ILE A 33 17.12 6.33 2.40
CA ILE A 33 16.69 6.72 1.06
C ILE A 33 16.52 5.55 0.07
N SER A 34 17.21 4.44 0.30
CA SER A 34 17.07 3.24 -0.53
C SER A 34 15.65 2.66 -0.48
N TRP A 35 14.88 2.96 0.58
CA TRP A 35 13.47 2.58 0.74
C TRP A 35 12.52 3.42 -0.11
N ALA A 36 12.91 4.63 -0.52
CA ALA A 36 12.08 5.48 -1.38
C ALA A 36 11.91 4.87 -2.78
N ARG A 37 12.93 4.20 -3.31
CA ARG A 37 12.85 3.57 -4.64
C ARG A 37 11.79 2.46 -4.73
N PRO A 38 11.80 1.41 -3.87
CA PRO A 38 10.73 0.41 -3.89
C PRO A 38 9.38 1.04 -3.58
N ALA A 39 9.30 1.99 -2.65
CA ALA A 39 8.05 2.68 -2.35
C ALA A 39 7.44 3.39 -3.57
N ARG A 40 8.24 4.15 -4.32
CA ARG A 40 7.77 4.82 -5.56
C ARG A 40 7.29 3.82 -6.61
N ARG A 41 7.96 2.66 -6.71
CA ARG A 41 7.54 1.59 -7.62
C ARG A 41 6.18 1.01 -7.19
N HIS A 42 5.99 0.74 -5.90
CA HIS A 42 4.73 0.24 -5.36
C HIS A 42 3.60 1.27 -5.52
N LYS A 43 3.87 2.54 -5.21
CA LYS A 43 2.91 3.65 -5.40
C LYS A 43 2.48 3.77 -6.85
N ARG A 44 3.43 3.79 -7.79
CA ARG A 44 3.13 3.84 -9.23
C ARG A 44 2.26 2.66 -9.68
N ALA A 45 2.58 1.45 -9.23
CA ALA A 45 1.78 0.27 -9.56
C ALA A 45 0.37 0.37 -8.99
N ALA A 46 0.24 0.80 -7.73
CA ALA A 46 -1.05 1.07 -7.09
C ALA A 46 -1.86 2.08 -7.90
N ASP A 47 -1.28 3.22 -8.29
CA ASP A 47 -1.98 4.27 -9.04
C ASP A 47 -2.54 3.81 -10.38
N ILE A 48 -1.82 2.90 -11.05
CA ILE A 48 -2.29 2.28 -12.30
C ILE A 48 -3.53 1.42 -12.04
N LEU A 49 -3.50 0.58 -11.00
CA LEU A 49 -4.64 -0.27 -10.64
C LEU A 49 -5.85 0.56 -10.21
N TYR A 50 -5.62 1.62 -9.43
CA TYR A 50 -6.68 2.54 -9.03
C TYR A 50 -7.36 3.18 -10.24
N GLU A 51 -6.58 3.65 -11.22
CA GLU A 51 -7.13 4.28 -12.42
C GLU A 51 -7.99 3.31 -13.25
N ILE A 52 -7.56 2.03 -13.36
CA ILE A 52 -8.34 0.98 -14.05
C ILE A 52 -9.66 0.74 -13.30
N ALA A 53 -9.58 0.46 -12.00
CA ALA A 53 -10.75 0.19 -11.16
C ALA A 53 -11.73 1.37 -11.12
N TYR A 54 -11.22 2.61 -11.03
CA TYR A 54 -12.02 3.83 -11.05
C TYR A 54 -12.81 3.97 -12.34
N ARG A 55 -12.17 3.78 -13.51
CA ARG A 55 -12.85 3.88 -14.81
C ARG A 55 -13.88 2.78 -15.00
N ALA A 56 -13.59 1.56 -14.56
CA ALA A 56 -14.53 0.45 -14.59
C ALA A 56 -15.77 0.76 -13.73
N ASN A 57 -15.57 1.30 -12.53
CA ASN A 57 -16.66 1.74 -11.67
C ASN A 57 -17.49 2.88 -12.29
N GLU A 58 -16.87 3.85 -12.96
CA GLU A 58 -17.59 4.92 -13.66
C GLU A 58 -18.50 4.36 -14.77
N ARG A 59 -17.98 3.43 -15.59
CA ARG A 59 -18.77 2.76 -16.63
C ARG A 59 -19.91 1.95 -16.04
N ASP A 60 -19.65 1.20 -14.98
CA ASP A 60 -20.67 0.39 -14.32
C ASP A 60 -21.78 1.25 -13.71
N THR A 61 -21.40 2.32 -13.01
CA THR A 61 -22.36 3.31 -12.46
C THR A 61 -23.19 3.95 -13.57
N ALA A 62 -22.58 4.28 -14.72
CA ALA A 62 -23.29 4.83 -15.86
C ALA A 62 -24.29 3.83 -16.46
N ARG A 63 -23.90 2.57 -16.64
CA ARG A 63 -24.80 1.49 -17.09
C ARG A 63 -25.96 1.28 -16.13
N PHE A 64 -25.68 1.23 -14.83
CA PHE A 64 -26.70 1.10 -13.79
C PHE A 64 -27.70 2.25 -13.84
N ARG A 65 -27.23 3.49 -14.03
CA ARG A 65 -28.10 4.66 -14.18
C ARG A 65 -28.98 4.60 -15.43
N GLU A 66 -28.45 4.15 -16.57
CA GLU A 66 -29.25 3.97 -17.79
C GLU A 66 -30.28 2.84 -17.63
N LYS A 67 -29.88 1.74 -16.99
CA LYS A 67 -30.75 0.62 -16.61
C LYS A 67 -31.95 1.08 -15.78
N LEU A 68 -31.75 1.99 -14.82
CA LEU A 68 -32.82 2.59 -14.01
C LEU A 68 -33.82 3.45 -14.81
N LYS A 69 -33.43 3.99 -15.96
CA LYS A 69 -34.34 4.77 -16.82
C LYS A 69 -35.25 3.88 -17.67
N SER A 70 -34.92 2.60 -17.84
CA SER A 70 -35.70 1.68 -18.67
C SER A 70 -36.84 1.03 -17.88
N PRO A 71 -38.11 1.12 -18.33
CA PRO A 71 -39.24 0.50 -17.65
C PRO A 71 -39.19 -1.04 -17.62
N SER A 72 -38.37 -1.67 -18.48
CA SER A 72 -38.15 -3.12 -18.50
C SER A 72 -37.40 -3.67 -17.28
N HIS A 73 -36.77 -2.80 -16.48
CA HIS A 73 -35.90 -3.20 -15.37
C HIS A 73 -36.66 -3.68 -14.12
N LEU A 74 -37.98 -3.46 -14.06
CA LEU A 74 -38.83 -3.97 -12.97
C LEU A 74 -38.92 -5.50 -12.95
N SER A 75 -38.49 -6.19 -14.00
CA SER A 75 -38.56 -7.66 -14.07
C SER A 75 -37.53 -8.39 -13.18
N GLY A 76 -36.58 -7.67 -12.56
CA GLY A 76 -35.65 -8.21 -11.55
C GLY A 76 -34.69 -9.30 -12.04
N LYS A 77 -34.71 -9.67 -13.32
CA LYS A 77 -33.81 -10.68 -13.89
C LYS A 77 -32.51 -10.03 -14.33
N SER A 78 -31.48 -10.11 -13.47
CA SER A 78 -30.10 -9.88 -13.91
C SER A 78 -29.64 -11.07 -14.75
N GLY A 79 -29.28 -10.83 -16.01
CA GLY A 79 -28.61 -11.84 -16.84
C GLY A 79 -27.18 -12.11 -16.36
N PRO A 80 -26.51 -13.15 -16.89
CA PRO A 80 -25.07 -13.32 -16.66
C PRO A 80 -24.30 -12.11 -17.19
N LEU A 81 -23.20 -11.76 -16.51
CA LEU A 81 -22.27 -10.73 -16.99
C LEU A 81 -21.48 -11.28 -18.18
N GLU A 82 -21.47 -10.53 -19.29
CA GLU A 82 -20.77 -10.91 -20.52
C GLU A 82 -20.04 -9.72 -21.13
N GLY A 83 -18.98 -10.00 -21.90
CA GLY A 83 -18.22 -8.98 -22.62
C GLY A 83 -17.67 -7.88 -21.70
N GLU A 84 -17.91 -6.62 -22.06
CA GLU A 84 -17.42 -5.45 -21.32
C GLU A 84 -17.96 -5.38 -19.87
N GLU A 85 -19.19 -5.85 -19.60
CA GLU A 85 -19.73 -5.84 -18.23
C GLU A 85 -18.94 -6.78 -17.32
N LEU A 86 -18.51 -7.93 -17.83
CA LEU A 86 -17.68 -8.87 -17.08
C LEU A 86 -16.28 -8.30 -16.82
N TYR A 87 -15.65 -7.67 -17.82
CA TYR A 87 -14.34 -7.06 -17.63
C TYR A 87 -14.38 -5.90 -16.63
N ASP A 88 -15.40 -5.05 -16.70
CA ASP A 88 -15.54 -3.95 -15.74
C ASP A 88 -15.75 -4.48 -14.32
N PHE A 89 -16.54 -5.54 -14.15
CA PHE A 89 -16.68 -6.20 -12.85
C PHE A 89 -15.32 -6.65 -12.30
N LEU A 90 -14.53 -7.39 -13.09
CA LEU A 90 -13.20 -7.84 -12.69
C LEU A 90 -12.24 -6.68 -12.42
N ASP A 91 -12.27 -5.63 -13.25
CA ASP A 91 -11.44 -4.44 -13.08
C ASP A 91 -11.78 -3.68 -11.80
N THR A 92 -13.05 -3.68 -11.35
CA THR A 92 -13.40 -3.07 -10.05
C THR A 92 -12.81 -3.81 -8.85
N GLU A 93 -12.54 -5.12 -8.97
CA GLU A 93 -11.89 -5.91 -7.91
C GLU A 93 -10.41 -5.53 -7.72
N LEU A 94 -9.77 -4.92 -8.74
CA LEU A 94 -8.38 -4.42 -8.65
C LEU A 94 -8.19 -3.32 -7.59
N PHE A 95 -9.26 -2.79 -7.02
CA PHE A 95 -9.19 -1.86 -5.90
C PHE A 95 -8.55 -2.48 -4.65
N GLU A 96 -8.74 -3.78 -4.42
CA GLU A 96 -8.11 -4.49 -3.30
C GLU A 96 -6.59 -4.57 -3.49
N ASP A 97 -6.15 -4.90 -4.70
CA ASP A 97 -4.74 -4.92 -5.09
C ASP A 97 -4.12 -3.52 -4.99
N TYR A 98 -4.88 -2.47 -5.33
CA TYR A 98 -4.49 -1.08 -5.10
C TYR A 98 -4.21 -0.83 -3.62
N LEU A 99 -5.10 -1.21 -2.71
CA LEU A 99 -4.93 -0.99 -1.26
C LEU A 99 -3.70 -1.74 -0.73
N LEU A 100 -3.49 -2.97 -1.20
CA LEU A 100 -2.32 -3.77 -0.83
C LEU A 100 -1.00 -3.11 -1.28
N LEU A 101 -0.91 -2.69 -2.55
CA LEU A 101 0.29 -2.05 -3.10
C LEU A 101 0.52 -0.66 -2.49
N LEU A 102 -0.54 0.10 -2.22
CA LEU A 102 -0.47 1.35 -1.50
C LEU A 102 0.11 1.12 -0.09
N GLY A 103 -0.36 0.08 0.61
CA GLY A 103 0.18 -0.31 1.91
C GLY A 103 1.67 -0.56 1.87
N TYR A 104 2.17 -1.33 0.90
CA TYR A 104 3.61 -1.56 0.75
C TYR A 104 4.37 -0.27 0.47
N ALA A 105 3.81 0.62 -0.33
CA ALA A 105 4.44 1.90 -0.64
C ALA A 105 4.61 2.78 0.62
N LEU A 106 3.53 2.92 1.39
CA LEU A 106 3.50 3.70 2.63
C LEU A 106 4.41 3.07 3.69
N GLU A 107 4.31 1.76 3.88
CA GLU A 107 5.12 1.00 4.83
C GLU A 107 6.62 1.18 4.55
N CYS A 108 7.03 1.04 3.28
CA CYS A 108 8.42 1.21 2.89
C CYS A 108 8.94 2.62 3.23
N LEU A 109 8.18 3.67 2.88
CA LEU A 109 8.61 5.04 3.18
C LEU A 109 8.66 5.33 4.68
N LEU A 110 7.65 4.88 5.43
CA LEU A 110 7.59 5.12 6.88
C LEU A 110 8.72 4.40 7.61
N LYS A 111 9.03 3.15 7.25
CA LYS A 111 10.18 2.42 7.82
C LYS A 111 11.50 3.09 7.46
N GLY A 112 11.62 3.60 6.23
CA GLY A 112 12.74 4.46 5.83
C GLY A 112 12.85 5.70 6.72
N CYS A 113 11.75 6.44 6.91
CA CYS A 113 11.73 7.62 7.79
C CYS A 113 12.18 7.26 9.21
N LEU A 114 11.64 6.18 9.78
CA LEU A 114 11.95 5.76 11.13
C LEU A 114 13.44 5.45 11.31
N LEU A 115 14.06 4.74 10.35
CA LEU A 115 15.51 4.49 10.36
C LEU A 115 16.35 5.76 10.15
N ALA A 116 15.83 6.76 9.45
CA ALA A 116 16.50 8.05 9.33
C ALA A 116 16.42 8.87 10.63
N ILE A 117 15.30 8.78 11.37
CA ILE A 117 15.13 9.46 12.66
C ILE A 117 15.98 8.77 13.74
N GLU A 118 15.98 7.44 13.77
CA GLU A 118 16.67 6.63 14.78
C GLU A 118 17.59 5.58 14.15
N PRO A 119 18.78 5.96 13.63
CA PRO A 119 19.69 5.01 12.99
C PRO A 119 20.12 3.83 13.87
N GLY A 120 20.17 4.04 15.20
CA GLY A 120 20.51 3.00 16.18
C GLY A 120 19.53 1.82 16.22
N LEU A 121 18.32 1.95 15.67
CA LEU A 121 17.38 0.84 15.54
C LEU A 121 17.94 -0.30 14.68
N ALA A 122 18.81 0.01 13.71
CA ALA A 122 19.43 -1.00 12.84
C ALA A 122 20.41 -1.92 13.59
N GLU A 123 20.99 -1.44 14.69
CA GLU A 123 22.00 -2.17 15.47
C GLU A 123 21.34 -3.10 16.51
N ASN A 124 20.13 -2.77 16.96
CA ASN A 124 19.40 -3.53 17.97
C ASN A 124 18.24 -4.33 17.35
N LYS A 125 18.45 -5.63 17.13
CA LYS A 125 17.45 -6.55 16.54
C LYS A 125 16.11 -6.58 17.27
N GLU A 126 16.09 -6.40 18.60
CA GLU A 126 14.86 -6.44 19.39
C GLU A 126 14.04 -5.15 19.19
N GLN A 127 14.70 -4.00 19.31
CA GLN A 127 14.09 -2.69 19.02
C GLN A 127 13.59 -2.64 17.57
N LEU A 128 14.38 -3.18 16.65
CA LEU A 128 14.00 -3.27 15.26
C LEU A 128 12.72 -4.07 15.05
N ARG A 129 12.64 -5.27 15.63
CA ARG A 129 11.43 -6.10 15.55
C ARG A 129 10.22 -5.40 16.14
N LYS A 130 10.42 -4.67 17.25
CA LYS A 130 9.35 -3.97 17.95
C LYS A 130 8.82 -2.75 17.19
N HIS A 131 9.71 -1.94 16.61
CA HIS A 131 9.35 -0.64 16.05
C HIS A 131 9.26 -0.62 14.52
N VAL A 132 10.05 -1.45 13.83
CA VAL A 132 10.16 -1.45 12.37
C VAL A 132 9.45 -2.66 11.74
N ALA A 133 9.36 -3.81 12.40
CA ALA A 133 8.73 -4.99 11.80
C ALA A 133 7.19 -5.03 11.89
N THR A 134 6.56 -3.96 12.38
CA THR A 134 5.10 -3.82 12.38
C THR A 134 4.54 -3.51 10.99
N HIS A 135 3.25 -3.85 10.77
CA HIS A 135 2.44 -3.47 9.61
C HIS A 135 1.39 -2.40 9.95
N ASP A 136 1.38 -1.94 11.21
CA ASP A 136 0.51 -0.86 11.68
C ASP A 136 1.00 0.48 11.14
N LEU A 137 0.36 0.98 10.09
CA LEU A 137 0.75 2.21 9.40
C LEU A 137 0.47 3.44 10.27
N SER A 138 -0.57 3.41 11.09
CA SER A 138 -0.94 4.49 12.01
C SER A 138 0.14 4.68 13.07
N GLN A 139 0.59 3.57 13.69
CA GLN A 139 1.69 3.59 14.64
C GLN A 139 3.00 4.04 13.99
N LEU A 140 3.26 3.63 12.75
CA LEU A 140 4.44 4.08 12.00
C LEU A 140 4.39 5.59 11.69
N CYS A 141 3.22 6.14 11.34
CA CYS A 141 3.02 7.58 11.16
C CYS A 141 3.32 8.35 12.45
N ILE A 142 2.80 7.88 13.60
CA ILE A 142 3.08 8.46 14.92
C ILE A 142 4.58 8.47 15.21
N ASN A 143 5.27 7.33 15.00
CA ASN A 143 6.71 7.21 15.21
C ASN A 143 7.51 8.17 14.30
N CYS A 144 6.98 8.50 13.12
CA CYS A 144 7.59 9.43 12.19
C CYS A 144 7.18 10.90 12.41
N SER A 145 6.35 11.19 13.43
CA SER A 145 5.75 12.51 13.69
C SER A 145 4.90 13.03 12.51
N ILE A 146 4.14 12.14 11.87
CA ILE A 146 3.23 12.48 10.76
C ILE A 146 1.80 12.47 11.29
N ALA A 147 1.21 13.66 11.42
CA ALA A 147 -0.16 13.82 11.85
C ALA A 147 -1.14 13.34 10.78
N LEU A 148 -2.16 12.57 11.16
CA LEU A 148 -3.23 12.11 10.29
C LEU A 148 -4.53 12.86 10.65
N SER A 149 -5.34 13.22 9.66
CA SER A 149 -6.74 13.58 9.90
C SER A 149 -7.59 12.33 10.21
N ASP A 150 -8.81 12.51 10.69
CA ASP A 150 -9.73 11.39 10.96
C ASP A 150 -9.96 10.51 9.72
N ASP A 151 -10.15 11.13 8.55
CA ASP A 151 -10.32 10.43 7.27
C ASP A 151 -9.06 9.66 6.84
N GLU A 152 -7.88 10.23 7.07
CA GLU A 152 -6.61 9.59 6.77
C GLU A 152 -6.32 8.44 7.74
N GLN A 153 -6.72 8.60 9.00
CA GLN A 153 -6.64 7.58 10.04
C GLN A 153 -7.51 6.36 9.69
N ASP A 154 -8.73 6.61 9.20
CA ASP A 154 -9.62 5.58 8.69
C ASP A 154 -9.02 4.85 7.48
N LEU A 155 -8.45 5.60 6.53
CA LEU A 155 -7.73 5.01 5.40
C LEU A 155 -6.56 4.14 5.84
N MET A 156 -5.74 4.60 6.79
CA MET A 156 -4.61 3.82 7.31
C MET A 156 -5.07 2.51 7.94
N ASN A 157 -6.16 2.53 8.70
CA ASN A 157 -6.71 1.33 9.32
C ASN A 157 -7.19 0.30 8.27
N VAL A 158 -7.81 0.78 7.19
CA VAL A 158 -8.22 -0.08 6.06
C VAL A 158 -6.99 -0.65 5.35
N VAL A 159 -6.02 0.19 4.98
CA VAL A 159 -4.82 -0.24 4.26
C VAL A 159 -3.98 -1.22 5.09
N THR A 160 -3.82 -0.97 6.40
CA THR A 160 -3.13 -1.88 7.32
C THR A 160 -3.77 -3.26 7.34
N ARG A 161 -5.11 -3.35 7.27
CA ARG A 161 -5.79 -4.64 7.19
C ARG A 161 -5.44 -5.39 5.89
N TYR A 162 -5.44 -4.70 4.77
CA TYR A 162 -5.01 -5.29 3.49
C TYR A 162 -3.54 -5.72 3.53
N LEU A 163 -2.67 -5.06 4.29
CA LEU A 163 -1.30 -5.54 4.52
C LEU A 163 -1.24 -6.86 5.30
N TYR A 164 -2.12 -7.05 6.29
CA TYR A 164 -2.18 -8.27 7.07
C TYR A 164 -2.75 -9.45 6.28
N TRP A 165 -3.81 -9.24 5.48
CA TRP A 165 -4.55 -10.35 4.87
C TRP A 165 -4.63 -10.34 3.35
N GLY A 166 -4.31 -9.24 2.65
CA GLY A 166 -4.42 -9.14 1.18
C GLY A 166 -3.51 -10.09 0.40
N LYS A 167 -2.64 -10.84 1.08
CA LYS A 167 -1.86 -11.95 0.50
C LYS A 167 -2.65 -13.26 0.41
N TYR A 168 -3.80 -13.34 1.08
CA TYR A 168 -4.63 -14.52 1.22
C TYR A 168 -6.02 -14.23 0.68
N ALA A 169 -6.66 -15.23 0.07
CA ALA A 169 -8.04 -15.11 -0.38
C ALA A 169 -9.05 -14.97 0.79
N ALA A 170 -8.62 -15.29 2.02
CA ALA A 170 -9.40 -15.16 3.23
C ALA A 170 -8.47 -14.86 4.43
N PRO A 171 -8.96 -14.16 5.47
CA PRO A 171 -8.21 -13.94 6.69
C PRO A 171 -7.83 -15.25 7.38
N LEU A 172 -6.73 -15.23 8.14
CA LEU A 172 -6.25 -16.39 8.89
C LEU A 172 -7.16 -16.76 10.09
N ARG A 173 -8.00 -15.82 10.54
CA ARG A 173 -8.91 -16.01 11.66
C ARG A 173 -10.31 -15.58 11.24
N VAL A 174 -11.34 -16.27 11.75
CA VAL A 174 -12.73 -15.99 11.35
C VAL A 174 -13.20 -14.63 11.83
N GLN A 175 -12.79 -14.20 13.02
CA GLN A 175 -13.13 -12.87 13.58
C GLN A 175 -12.54 -11.69 12.79
N ASP A 176 -11.55 -11.98 11.94
CA ASP A 176 -10.93 -11.01 11.06
C ASP A 176 -11.73 -10.88 9.76
N MET A 177 -12.63 -11.82 9.44
CA MET A 177 -13.49 -11.72 8.26
C MET A 177 -14.46 -10.54 8.41
N PRO A 178 -14.46 -9.56 7.48
CA PRO A 178 -15.43 -8.49 7.49
C PRO A 178 -16.85 -9.07 7.38
N SER A 179 -17.76 -8.63 8.24
CA SER A 179 -19.13 -9.14 8.26
C SER A 179 -19.99 -8.36 7.27
N PRO A 180 -20.68 -9.03 6.32
CA PRO A 180 -21.56 -8.35 5.38
C PRO A 180 -22.88 -7.89 6.02
N ILE A 181 -23.19 -8.33 7.24
CA ILE A 181 -24.49 -8.14 7.90
C ILE A 181 -24.37 -7.27 9.16
N ASP A 182 -23.18 -7.21 9.76
CA ASP A 182 -22.97 -6.46 10.99
C ASP A 182 -22.94 -4.96 10.69
N THR A 183 -23.96 -4.26 11.17
CA THR A 183 -24.10 -2.83 10.99
C THR A 183 -23.17 -2.00 11.87
N ASP A 184 -22.48 -2.62 12.81
CA ASP A 184 -21.49 -1.98 13.68
C ASP A 184 -20.06 -2.36 13.27
N ASP A 185 -19.91 -3.18 12.22
CA ASP A 185 -18.61 -3.55 11.69
C ASP A 185 -17.93 -2.33 11.03
N GLN A 186 -17.21 -1.58 11.85
CA GLN A 186 -16.42 -0.43 11.43
C GLN A 186 -15.30 -0.83 10.46
N HIS A 187 -14.99 -2.12 10.33
CA HIS A 187 -13.95 -2.58 9.42
C HIS A 187 -14.28 -2.22 7.98
N THR A 188 -15.54 -2.31 7.56
CA THR A 188 -15.94 -1.99 6.18
C THR A 188 -16.43 -0.55 6.02
N LYS A 189 -16.91 0.08 7.10
CA LYS A 189 -17.82 1.23 6.94
C LYS A 189 -17.17 2.55 6.55
N SER A 190 -16.02 2.92 7.11
CA SER A 190 -15.55 4.31 6.99
C SER A 190 -15.20 4.72 5.55
N LEU A 191 -14.69 3.79 4.73
CA LEU A 191 -14.39 4.06 3.31
C LEU A 191 -15.41 3.49 2.32
N ILE A 192 -16.19 2.47 2.69
CA ILE A 192 -17.18 1.85 1.79
C ILE A 192 -18.54 2.55 1.86
N VAL A 193 -18.90 3.16 3.00
CA VAL A 193 -20.21 3.85 3.17
C VAL A 193 -20.31 5.12 2.31
N HIS A 194 -19.17 5.64 1.83
CA HIS A 194 -19.10 6.77 0.91
C HIS A 194 -18.23 6.45 -0.31
N HIS A 195 -18.66 5.49 -1.13
CA HIS A 195 -18.23 5.25 -2.53
C HIS A 195 -16.74 5.62 -2.78
N PRO A 196 -15.78 4.69 -2.66
CA PRO A 196 -14.33 5.00 -2.63
C PRO A 196 -13.82 5.78 -3.85
N TYR A 197 -14.56 5.72 -4.95
CA TYR A 197 -14.32 6.43 -6.21
C TYR A 197 -14.92 7.85 -6.25
N CYS A 198 -15.82 8.23 -5.34
CA CYS A 198 -16.43 9.55 -5.33
C CYS A 198 -15.35 10.62 -5.23
N LYS A 199 -15.23 11.43 -6.28
CA LYS A 199 -14.22 12.50 -6.40
C LYS A 199 -12.80 12.00 -6.14
N ARG A 200 -12.51 10.73 -6.44
CA ARG A 200 -11.20 10.09 -6.19
C ARG A 200 -10.73 10.21 -4.74
N ARG A 201 -11.65 10.24 -3.77
CA ARG A 201 -11.36 10.53 -2.35
C ARG A 201 -10.20 9.68 -1.80
N VAL A 202 -10.24 8.37 -2.02
CA VAL A 202 -9.20 7.46 -1.52
C VAL A 202 -7.82 7.79 -2.10
N GLN A 203 -7.74 8.08 -3.40
CA GLN A 203 -6.48 8.46 -4.06
C GLN A 203 -5.96 9.80 -3.51
N VAL A 204 -6.84 10.80 -3.36
CA VAL A 204 -6.46 12.12 -2.80
C VAL A 204 -5.89 12.00 -1.38
N LEU A 205 -6.53 11.22 -0.52
CA LEU A 205 -6.04 10.96 0.84
C LEU A 205 -4.71 10.21 0.82
N ALA A 206 -4.59 9.18 -0.02
CA ALA A 206 -3.36 8.41 -0.18
C ALA A 206 -2.19 9.28 -0.66
N ASP A 207 -2.42 10.15 -1.65
CA ASP A 207 -1.42 11.08 -2.20
C ASP A 207 -0.97 12.09 -1.15
N SER A 208 -1.92 12.71 -0.43
CA SER A 208 -1.64 13.63 0.69
C SER A 208 -0.70 13.01 1.73
N ILE A 209 -0.97 11.77 2.13
CA ILE A 209 -0.15 11.10 3.15
C ILE A 209 1.22 10.73 2.56
N TYR A 210 1.25 10.15 1.35
CA TYR A 210 2.48 9.75 0.68
C TYR A 210 3.45 10.92 0.50
N GLU A 211 2.96 12.07 0.02
CA GLU A 211 3.75 13.28 -0.19
C GLU A 211 4.32 13.83 1.12
N ARG A 212 3.56 13.80 2.21
CA ARG A 212 4.03 14.23 3.54
C ARG A 212 5.13 13.31 4.07
N ILE A 213 4.99 11.99 3.90
CA ILE A 213 6.03 11.04 4.30
C ILE A 213 7.29 11.22 3.44
N GLU A 214 7.15 11.36 2.12
CA GLU A 214 8.29 11.56 1.22
C GLU A 214 9.02 12.88 1.52
N THR A 215 8.27 13.96 1.76
CA THR A 215 8.82 15.25 2.21
C THR A 215 9.58 15.08 3.51
N ARG A 216 9.00 14.39 4.50
CA ARG A 216 9.66 14.13 5.78
C ARG A 216 10.98 13.37 5.59
N LEU A 217 10.99 12.29 4.79
CA LEU A 217 12.20 11.53 4.49
C LEU A 217 13.28 12.41 3.84
N ASN A 218 12.89 13.26 2.90
CA ASN A 218 13.80 14.16 2.22
C ASN A 218 14.38 15.23 3.16
N THR A 219 13.61 15.73 4.13
CA THR A 219 14.14 16.69 5.13
C THR A 219 15.19 16.06 6.04
N LEU A 220 15.01 14.79 6.41
CA LEU A 220 15.96 14.04 7.25
C LEU A 220 17.27 13.72 6.52
N ARG A 221 17.33 13.89 5.20
CA ARG A 221 18.52 13.66 4.38
C ARG A 221 19.54 14.80 4.49
N THR A 222 19.07 16.03 4.65
CA THR A 222 19.94 17.21 4.59
C THR A 222 20.64 17.34 5.94
N PRO A 223 21.98 17.15 6.02
CA PRO A 223 22.69 17.40 7.26
C PRO A 223 22.45 18.86 7.68
N PRO A 224 22.27 19.15 8.98
CA PRO A 224 22.03 20.51 9.44
C PRO A 224 23.17 21.41 8.97
N GLU A 225 22.83 22.53 8.30
CA GLU A 225 23.79 23.44 7.65
C GLU A 225 24.84 24.00 8.63
N ASP A 226 24.56 23.94 9.93
CA ASP A 226 25.39 24.45 11.02
C ASP A 226 26.70 23.68 11.26
N THR A 227 26.97 22.57 10.57
CA THR A 227 28.24 21.82 10.72
C THR A 227 29.39 22.33 9.85
N LYS A 228 29.19 23.36 9.04
CA LYS A 228 30.26 23.91 8.16
C LYS A 228 31.09 25.04 8.79
N GLY A 229 30.88 25.35 10.07
CA GLY A 229 31.46 26.54 10.73
C GLY A 229 32.34 26.30 11.96
N ALA A 230 32.71 25.06 12.29
CA ALA A 230 33.55 24.75 13.45
C ALA A 230 34.92 24.18 13.05
#